data_AF-A0A1G5FTX1-F1
#
_entry.id   AF-A0A1G5FTX1-F1
#
_cell.length_a   1.000
_cell.length_b   1.000
_cell.length_c   1.000
_cell.angle_alpha   90.00
_cell.angle_beta   90.00
_cell.angle_gamma   90.00
#
_symmetry.space_group_name_H-M   'P 1'
#
loop_
_entity.id
_entity.type
_entity.pdbx_description
1 polymer ?
#
loop_
_entity_poly.entity_id
_entity_poly.type
_entity_poly.pdbx_seq_one_letter_code
_entity_poly.pdbx_strand_id
1 'polypeptide(L)'
;MLNNLYGKWKSRTRYPSYADMPTPLVSFFAACGFLVSGFDAYVLAGTMPLYLEEANSIPLGSWGLKGWLLTVLLALLGLRMWFFGSLALRCNSILRDRLFK
;
A
#
# COMPACT_ATOMS: atom_id res chain seq x y z
N MET A 1 26.70 20.42 1.51
CA MET A 1 25.92 19.30 2.11
C MET A 1 25.28 18.37 1.08
N LEU A 2 24.65 18.87 0.01
CA LEU A 2 23.98 18.04 -1.02
C LEU A 2 24.89 17.01 -1.73
N ASN A 3 26.13 17.37 -2.09
CA ASN A 3 27.06 16.44 -2.75
C ASN A 3 27.44 15.23 -1.90
N ASN A 4 27.42 15.37 -0.57
CA ASN A 4 27.75 14.28 0.36
C ASN A 4 26.58 13.30 0.53
N LEU A 5 25.34 13.80 0.44
CA LEU A 5 24.14 12.97 0.43
C LEU A 5 24.02 12.16 -0.87
N TYR A 6 24.32 12.78 -2.01
CA TYR A 6 24.32 12.11 -3.31
C TYR A 6 25.37 10.99 -3.38
N GLY A 7 26.58 11.24 -2.88
CA GLY A 7 27.64 10.22 -2.78
C GLY A 7 27.23 9.01 -1.94
N LYS A 8 26.66 9.25 -0.75
CA LYS A 8 26.14 8.19 0.14
C LYS A 8 24.96 7.42 -0.46
N TRP A 9 24.10 8.09 -1.21
CA TRP A 9 22.97 7.42 -1.87
C TRP A 9 23.43 6.51 -3.00
N LYS A 10 24.44 6.93 -3.77
CA LYS A 10 25.02 6.12 -4.85
C LYS A 10 25.72 4.87 -4.33
N SER A 11 26.36 4.94 -3.16
CA SER A 11 27.05 3.81 -2.52
C SER A 11 26.18 2.95 -1.60
N ARG A 12 24.85 3.16 -1.57
CA ARG A 12 23.96 2.39 -0.68
C ARG A 12 23.99 0.89 -0.99
N THR A 13 23.99 0.07 0.05
CA THR A 13 23.77 -1.38 -0.08
C THR A 13 22.39 -1.61 -0.70
N ARG A 14 22.38 -2.30 -1.85
CA ARG A 14 21.14 -2.73 -2.50
C ARG A 14 20.90 -4.18 -2.14
N TYR A 15 19.73 -4.46 -1.56
CA TYR A 15 19.29 -5.81 -1.27
C TYR A 15 18.44 -6.31 -2.45
N PRO A 16 18.77 -7.47 -3.05
CA PRO A 16 18.02 -8.00 -4.18
C PRO A 16 16.63 -8.47 -3.77
N SER A 17 16.43 -8.85 -2.50
CA SER A 17 15.13 -9.18 -1.94
C SER A 17 14.93 -8.63 -0.52
N TYR A 18 13.67 -8.59 -0.05
CA TYR A 18 13.35 -8.29 1.35
C TYR A 18 13.94 -9.32 2.32
N ALA A 19 14.17 -10.56 1.88
CA ALA A 19 14.74 -11.62 2.72
C ALA A 19 16.22 -11.37 3.04
N ASP A 20 16.92 -10.59 2.21
CA ASP A 20 18.33 -10.23 2.41
C ASP A 20 18.51 -9.00 3.30
N MET A 21 17.42 -8.25 3.56
CA MET A 21 17.47 -7.04 4.38
C MET A 21 17.64 -7.36 5.87
N PRO A 22 18.33 -6.52 6.65
CA PRO A 22 18.45 -6.70 8.11
C PRO A 22 17.07 -6.59 8.80
N THR A 23 16.88 -7.30 9.91
CA THR A 23 15.59 -7.41 10.62
C THR A 23 14.94 -6.05 10.94
N PRO A 24 15.66 -5.04 11.44
CA PRO A 24 15.05 -3.73 11.69
C PRO A 24 14.46 -3.07 10.43
N LEU A 25 15.11 -3.26 9.27
CA LEU A 25 14.64 -2.69 8.01
C LEU A 25 13.38 -3.41 7.51
N VAL A 26 13.33 -4.74 7.64
CA VAL A 26 12.14 -5.53 7.31
C VAL A 26 10.97 -5.17 8.23
N SER A 27 11.22 -5.01 9.54
CA SER A 27 10.22 -4.56 10.52
C SER A 27 9.67 -3.18 10.18
N PHE A 28 10.53 -2.25 9.78
CA PHE A 28 10.12 -0.93 9.34
C PHE A 28 9.17 -0.99 8.14
N PHE A 29 9.53 -1.74 7.09
CA PHE A 29 8.66 -1.90 5.91
C PHE A 29 7.36 -2.64 6.24
N ALA A 30 7.39 -3.65 7.12
CA ALA A 30 6.19 -4.32 7.60
C ALA A 30 5.24 -3.33 8.29
N ALA A 31 5.75 -2.53 9.22
CA ALA A 31 4.95 -1.55 9.96
C ALA A 31 4.39 -0.46 9.04
N CYS A 32 5.21 0.10 8.14
CA CYS A 32 4.74 1.10 7.17
C CYS A 32 3.67 0.52 6.24
N GLY A 33 3.89 -0.68 5.69
CA GLY A 33 2.90 -1.35 4.84
C GLY A 33 1.59 -1.60 5.58
N PHE A 34 1.68 -2.05 6.83
CA PHE A 34 0.51 -2.31 7.67
C PHE A 34 -0.28 -1.02 7.95
N LEU A 35 0.40 0.07 8.32
CA LEU A 35 -0.26 1.36 8.60
C LEU A 35 -0.94 1.94 7.36
N VAL A 36 -0.25 1.95 6.21
CA VAL A 36 -0.83 2.47 4.97
C VAL A 36 -2.01 1.62 4.51
N SER A 37 -1.84 0.29 4.48
CA SER A 37 -2.92 -0.63 4.08
C SER A 37 -4.09 -0.56 5.05
N GLY A 38 -3.85 -0.49 6.36
CA GLY A 38 -4.90 -0.36 7.37
C GLY A 38 -5.69 0.94 7.26
N PHE A 39 -5.01 2.07 7.00
CA PHE A 39 -5.67 3.34 6.74
C PHE A 39 -6.54 3.28 5.48
N ASP A 40 -5.99 2.80 4.37
CA ASP A 40 -6.74 2.69 3.11
C ASP A 40 -7.93 1.72 3.27
N ALA A 41 -7.76 0.61 4.00
CA ALA A 41 -8.83 -0.32 4.33
C ALA A 41 -9.95 0.34 5.15
N TYR A 42 -9.60 1.15 6.14
CA TYR A 42 -10.57 1.92 6.94
C TYR A 42 -11.36 2.89 6.07
N VAL A 43 -10.68 3.64 5.20
CA VAL A 43 -11.34 4.57 4.27
C VAL A 43 -12.27 3.83 3.31
N LEU A 44 -11.82 2.72 2.71
CA LEU A 44 -12.62 1.93 1.78
C LEU A 44 -13.81 1.26 2.48
N ALA A 45 -13.65 0.78 3.71
CA ALA A 45 -14.74 0.18 4.47
C ALA A 45 -15.90 1.17 4.73
N GLY A 46 -15.59 2.46 4.94
CA GLY A 46 -16.61 3.50 5.12
C GLY A 46 -17.19 4.05 3.82
N THR A 47 -16.41 4.11 2.75
CA THR A 47 -16.80 4.79 1.50
C THR A 47 -17.33 3.87 0.41
N MET A 48 -16.82 2.65 0.31
CA MET A 48 -17.21 1.70 -0.73
C MET A 48 -18.70 1.31 -0.65
N PRO A 49 -19.29 1.03 0.53
CA PRO A 49 -20.72 0.70 0.60
C PRO A 49 -21.61 1.82 0.08
N LEU A 50 -21.36 3.06 0.53
CA LEU A 50 -22.10 4.26 0.10
C LEU A 50 -21.98 4.49 -1.40
N TYR A 51 -20.76 4.33 -1.93
CA TYR A 51 -20.54 4.43 -3.38
C TYR A 51 -21.30 3.36 -4.15
N LEU A 52 -21.30 2.10 -3.70
CA LEU A 52 -22.01 1.02 -4.38
C LEU A 52 -23.53 1.19 -4.34
N GLU A 53 -24.08 1.67 -3.23
CA GLU A 53 -25.52 1.99 -3.13
C GLU A 53 -25.93 3.04 -4.17
N GLU A 54 -25.18 4.15 -4.29
CA GLU A 54 -25.46 5.20 -5.27
C GLU A 54 -25.14 4.77 -6.71
N ALA A 55 -24.05 4.04 -6.91
CA ALA A 55 -23.66 3.50 -8.21
C ALA A 55 -24.73 2.57 -8.79
N ASN A 56 -25.38 1.77 -7.94
CA ASN A 56 -26.43 0.84 -8.33
C ASN A 56 -27.80 1.53 -8.54
N SER A 57 -28.01 2.72 -7.98
CA SER A 57 -29.26 3.48 -8.15
C SER A 57 -29.33 4.21 -9.50
N ILE A 58 -28.19 4.41 -10.17
CA ILE A 58 -28.07 5.17 -11.42
C ILE A 58 -27.58 4.24 -12.55
N PRO A 59 -28.25 4.21 -13.73
CA PRO A 59 -27.75 3.47 -14.89
C PRO A 59 -26.33 3.89 -15.28
N LEU A 60 -25.47 2.93 -15.64
CA LEU A 60 -24.05 3.19 -15.98
C LEU A 60 -23.88 4.27 -17.07
N GLY A 61 -24.77 4.31 -18.06
CA GLY A 61 -24.74 5.31 -19.14
C GLY A 61 -24.96 6.75 -18.66
N SER A 62 -25.53 6.94 -17.47
CA SER A 62 -25.83 8.24 -16.85
C SER A 62 -24.84 8.68 -15.78
N TRP A 63 -23.79 7.90 -15.49
CA TRP A 63 -22.79 8.25 -14.48
C TRP A 63 -22.00 9.52 -14.79
N GLY A 64 -21.87 9.84 -16.08
CA GLY A 64 -21.06 10.95 -16.56
C GLY A 64 -19.59 10.88 -16.12
N LEU A 65 -18.86 11.97 -16.33
CA LEU A 65 -17.43 12.04 -15.99
C LEU A 65 -17.17 11.88 -14.47
N LYS A 66 -18.07 12.42 -13.64
CA LYS A 66 -17.90 12.45 -12.18
C LYS A 66 -17.99 11.04 -11.58
N GLY A 67 -18.95 10.22 -12.02
CA GLY A 67 -19.09 8.84 -11.55
C GLY A 67 -17.83 8.03 -11.87
N TRP A 68 -17.38 8.07 -13.13
CA TRP A 68 -16.15 7.39 -13.56
C TRP A 68 -14.91 7.87 -12.82
N LEU A 69 -14.77 9.18 -12.57
CA LEU A 69 -13.66 9.72 -11.79
C LEU A 69 -13.64 9.13 -10.37
N LEU A 70 -14.81 9.05 -9.73
CA LEU A 70 -14.93 8.50 -8.38
C LEU A 70 -14.58 7.01 -8.35
N THR A 71 -15.02 6.25 -9.36
CA THR A 71 -14.66 4.83 -9.55
C THR A 71 -13.15 4.66 -9.64
N VAL A 72 -12.49 5.47 -10.46
CA VAL A 72 -11.03 5.40 -10.64
C VAL A 72 -10.30 5.73 -9.35
N LEU A 73 -10.74 6.75 -8.61
CA LEU A 73 -10.14 7.11 -7.32
C LEU A 73 -10.26 5.98 -6.29
N LEU A 74 -11.44 5.35 -6.19
CA LEU A 74 -11.66 4.20 -5.30
C LEU A 74 -10.83 2.99 -5.75
N ALA A 75 -10.73 2.73 -7.05
CA ALA A 75 -9.89 1.66 -7.59
C ALA A 75 -8.41 1.87 -7.28
N LEU A 76 -7.91 3.12 -7.40
CA LEU A 76 -6.53 3.46 -7.05
C LEU A 76 -6.25 3.31 -5.55
N LEU A 77 -7.20 3.70 -4.69
CA LEU A 77 -7.10 3.45 -3.25
C LEU A 77 -7.08 1.94 -2.94
N GLY A 78 -7.94 1.15 -3.58
CA GLY A 78 -7.93 -0.31 -3.46
C GLY A 78 -6.62 -0.93 -3.90
N LEU A 79 -6.07 -0.48 -5.04
CA LEU A 79 -4.78 -0.93 -5.54
C LEU A 79 -3.63 -0.59 -4.57
N ARG A 80 -3.65 0.62 -4.02
CA ARG A 80 -2.69 1.08 -3.01
C ARG A 80 -2.78 0.22 -1.75
N MET A 81 -3.98 0.04 -1.20
CA MET A 81 -4.25 -0.84 -0.06
C MET A 81 -3.66 -2.23 -0.29
N TRP A 82 -3.94 -2.81 -1.45
CA TRP A 82 -3.51 -4.17 -1.80
C TRP A 82 -1.99 -4.28 -1.92
N PHE A 83 -1.34 -3.31 -2.58
CA PHE A 83 0.12 -3.28 -2.70
C PHE A 83 0.79 -3.22 -1.32
N PHE A 84 0.40 -2.26 -0.47
CA PHE A 84 0.99 -2.11 0.86
C PHE A 84 0.62 -3.25 1.81
N GLY A 85 -0.57 -3.84 1.66
CA GLY A 85 -0.97 -5.03 2.40
C GLY A 85 -0.12 -6.24 2.03
N SER A 86 0.12 -6.45 0.74
CA SER A 86 1.00 -7.51 0.24
C SER A 86 2.44 -7.34 0.71
N LEU A 87 2.94 -6.10 0.72
CA LEU A 87 4.24 -5.75 1.28
C LEU A 87 4.31 -6.11 2.78
N ALA A 88 3.32 -5.68 3.56
CA ALA A 88 3.26 -5.95 5.00
C ALA A 88 3.24 -7.46 5.28
N LEU A 89 2.40 -8.22 4.56
CA LEU A 89 2.31 -9.68 4.68
C LEU A 89 3.65 -10.36 4.34
N ARG A 90 4.31 -9.93 3.26
CA ARG A 90 5.61 -10.49 2.86
C ARG A 90 6.68 -10.23 3.91
N CYS A 91 6.79 -9.00 4.39
CA CYS A 91 7.75 -8.65 5.45
C CYS A 91 7.43 -9.37 6.76
N ASN A 92 6.14 -9.50 7.13
CA ASN A 92 5.73 -10.24 8.31
C ASN A 92 6.09 -11.73 8.24
N SER A 93 5.93 -12.37 7.07
CA SER A 93 6.40 -13.76 6.87
C SER A 93 7.89 -13.89 7.17
N ILE A 94 8.71 -12.98 6.64
CA ILE A 94 10.16 -12.99 6.86
C ILE A 94 10.50 -12.79 8.35
N LEU A 95 9.81 -11.86 9.02
CA LEU A 95 10.01 -11.62 10.46
C LEU A 95 9.61 -12.82 11.30
N ARG A 96 8.50 -13.47 10.95
CA ARG A 96 8.03 -14.67 11.63
C ARG A 96 9.09 -15.78 11.56
N ASP A 97 9.63 -16.04 10.37
CA ASP A 97 10.66 -17.07 10.15
C ASP A 97 11.98 -16.73 10.90
N ARG A 98 12.28 -15.45 11.12
CA ARG A 98 13.49 -15.00 11.83
C ARG A 98 13.36 -15.05 13.35
N LEU A 99 12.20 -14.66 13.89
CA LEU A 99 12.01 -14.41 15.32
C LEU A 99 11.39 -15.59 16.07
N PHE A 100 10.59 -16.42 15.41
CA PHE A 100 9.72 -17.42 16.05
C PHE A 100 9.90 -18.83 15.49
N LYS A 101 11.12 -19.18 15.06
CA LYS A 101 11.46 -20.51 14.48
C LYS A 101 10.71 -21.67 15.13
#